data_AF-A0A3B9SJ75-F1
#
_entry.id   AF-A0A3B9SJ75-F1
#
_cell.length_a   1.000
_cell.length_b   1.000
_cell.length_c   1.000
_cell.angle_alpha   90.00
_cell.angle_beta   90.00
_cell.angle_gamma   90.00
#
_symmetry.space_group_name_H-M   'P 1'
#
loop_
_entity.id
_entity.type
_entity.pdbx_description
1 polymer ?
#
loop_
_entity_poly.entity_id
_entity_poly.type
_entity_poly.pdbx_seq_one_letter_code
_entity_poly.pdbx_strand_id
1 'polypeptide(L)'
;MGFVEFRNLGPRLYACSDESAESEGELAGMLSIPQWSSEDRPREKCLSQGSRSLTTTECLALLLRTGHRDGTALSLAQGLWRAHGEDLQTLIEASPEVWMHSFGVGPAKAAA
;
A
#
# COMPACT_ATOMS: atom_id res chain seq x y z
N MET A 1 10.64 3.84 -26.63
CA MET A 1 11.24 2.96 -25.59
C MET A 1 11.74 3.84 -24.46
N GLY A 2 11.01 3.91 -23.35
CA GLY A 2 11.54 4.45 -22.09
C GLY A 2 11.94 3.28 -21.20
N PHE A 3 13.23 3.13 -20.90
CA PHE A 3 13.71 2.15 -19.94
C PHE A 3 13.54 2.75 -18.54
N VAL A 4 12.62 2.23 -17.73
CA VAL A 4 12.59 2.54 -16.29
C VAL A 4 13.79 1.84 -15.64
N GLU A 5 14.77 2.64 -15.24
CA GLU A 5 16.07 2.17 -14.74
C GLU A 5 15.93 1.71 -13.29
N PHE A 6 15.54 0.44 -13.09
CA PHE A 6 15.43 -0.23 -11.78
C PHE A 6 16.80 -0.35 -11.06
N ARG A 7 17.30 0.76 -10.50
CA ARG A 7 18.56 0.79 -9.74
C ARG A 7 18.33 0.70 -8.24
N ASN A 8 18.70 -0.46 -7.70
CA ASN A 8 19.24 -0.64 -6.35
C ASN A 8 18.45 0.04 -5.21
N LEU A 9 17.22 -0.43 -4.96
CA LEU A 9 16.57 -0.24 -3.67
C LEU A 9 17.00 -1.37 -2.72
N GLY A 10 18.25 -1.26 -2.25
CA GLY A 10 18.65 -1.86 -0.97
C GLY A 10 17.92 -1.19 0.20
N PRO A 11 18.08 -1.68 1.44
CA PRO A 11 17.26 -1.24 2.57
C PRO A 11 17.63 0.19 3.01
N ARG A 12 16.93 1.18 2.47
CA ARG A 12 16.80 2.51 3.09
C ARG A 12 15.33 2.81 3.35
N LEU A 13 15.00 2.81 4.64
CA LEU A 13 13.77 3.38 5.16
C LEU A 13 13.59 4.83 4.66
N TYR A 14 12.34 5.17 4.33
CA TYR A 14 11.66 6.43 4.69
C TYR A 14 12.55 7.67 4.91
N ALA A 15 12.68 8.50 3.87
CA ALA A 15 13.07 9.92 3.86
C ALA A 15 13.21 10.40 2.39
N CYS A 16 13.03 11.65 1.96
CA CYS A 16 12.47 12.91 2.49
C CYS A 16 12.45 13.89 1.28
N SER A 17 11.54 14.86 1.09
CA SER A 17 10.24 15.20 1.70
C SER A 17 9.55 16.23 0.78
N ASP A 18 8.23 16.35 0.82
CA ASP A 18 7.54 17.61 0.52
C ASP A 18 6.33 17.78 1.46
N GLU A 19 6.10 19.00 1.92
CA GLU A 19 5.42 19.26 3.21
C GLU A 19 4.04 19.90 3.03
N SER A 20 2.98 19.09 2.95
CA SER A 20 1.58 19.53 3.14
C SER A 20 0.60 18.38 3.39
N ALA A 21 0.13 18.27 4.64
CA ALA A 21 -1.16 17.70 5.05
C ALA A 21 -1.41 16.16 5.07
N GLU A 22 -0.52 15.34 5.67
CA GLU A 22 -0.83 13.93 6.03
C GLU A 22 -0.34 13.49 7.43
N SER A 23 -0.51 14.33 8.47
CA SER A 23 0.11 14.12 9.79
C SER A 23 -0.59 13.12 10.74
N GLU A 24 -1.59 12.34 10.30
CA GLU A 24 -2.30 11.38 11.15
C GLU A 24 -2.15 9.91 10.71
N GLY A 25 -1.68 9.65 9.48
CA GLY A 25 -1.61 8.28 8.92
C GLY A 25 -0.37 7.46 9.33
N GLU A 26 0.68 8.09 9.83
CA GLU A 26 2.01 7.45 9.95
C GLU A 26 2.14 6.49 11.14
N LEU A 27 1.43 6.74 12.24
CA LEU A 27 1.40 5.84 13.41
C LEU A 27 0.47 4.63 13.19
N ALA A 28 -0.55 4.79 12.34
CA ALA A 28 -1.57 3.77 12.13
C ALA A 28 -0.99 2.50 11.47
N GLY A 29 -0.03 2.66 10.55
CA GLY A 29 0.59 1.55 9.81
C GLY A 29 1.34 0.52 10.67
N MET A 30 1.78 0.90 11.88
CA MET A 30 2.45 0.01 12.85
C MET A 30 1.48 -0.73 13.78
N LEU A 31 0.27 -0.20 13.99
CA LEU A 31 -0.76 -0.87 14.78
C LEU A 31 -1.46 -1.94 13.94
N SER A 32 -1.79 -3.07 14.56
CA SER A 32 -2.60 -4.08 13.88
C SER A 32 -3.98 -3.49 13.61
N ILE A 33 -4.47 -3.59 12.36
CA ILE A 33 -5.75 -3.01 11.90
C ILE A 33 -6.93 -3.25 12.89
N PRO A 34 -7.10 -4.42 13.54
CA PRO A 34 -8.16 -4.62 14.55
C PRO A 34 -8.08 -3.75 15.81
N GLN A 35 -6.96 -3.06 16.06
CA GLN A 35 -6.76 -2.14 17.19
C GLN A 35 -7.27 -0.72 16.89
N TRP A 36 -7.53 -0.41 15.61
CA TRP A 36 -8.03 0.90 15.19
C TRP A 36 -9.50 1.09 15.59
N SER A 37 -9.98 2.33 15.53
CA SER A 37 -11.41 2.65 15.64
C SER A 37 -12.22 1.94 14.56
N SER A 38 -13.50 1.69 14.78
CA SER A 38 -14.35 1.03 13.77
C SER A 38 -14.60 1.90 12.53
N GLU A 39 -14.41 3.21 12.63
CA GLU A 39 -14.56 4.17 11.53
C GLU A 39 -13.30 4.28 10.66
N ASP A 40 -12.11 4.02 11.21
CA ASP A 40 -10.85 4.01 10.46
C ASP A 40 -10.53 2.65 9.82
N ARG A 41 -11.08 1.54 10.34
CA ARG A 41 -10.79 0.21 9.79
C ARG A 41 -11.33 0.10 8.35
N PRO A 42 -10.50 -0.25 7.34
CA PRO A 42 -10.93 -0.21 5.94
C PRO A 42 -12.15 -1.07 5.60
N ARG A 43 -12.37 -2.21 6.29
CA ARG A 43 -13.55 -3.06 6.02
C ARG A 43 -14.83 -2.42 6.56
N GLU A 44 -14.81 -2.04 7.83
CA GLU A 44 -15.94 -1.41 8.52
C GLU A 44 -16.29 -0.03 7.94
N LYS A 45 -15.28 0.78 7.59
CA LYS A 45 -15.39 2.04 6.85
C LYS A 45 -16.07 1.85 5.49
N CYS A 46 -15.62 0.87 4.70
CA CYS A 46 -16.23 0.52 3.41
C CYS A 46 -17.69 0.06 3.54
N LEU A 47 -18.01 -0.73 4.57
CA LEU A 47 -19.36 -1.25 4.80
C LEU A 47 -20.34 -0.17 5.30
N SER A 48 -19.86 0.82 6.04
CA SER A 48 -20.69 1.89 6.62
C SER A 48 -20.82 3.12 5.73
N GLN A 49 -19.75 3.52 5.04
CA GLN A 49 -19.67 4.76 4.25
C GLN A 49 -19.53 4.50 2.74
N GLY A 50 -19.35 3.25 2.31
CA GLY A 50 -19.12 2.86 0.92
C GLY A 50 -17.66 3.03 0.48
N SER A 51 -17.30 2.44 -0.66
CA SER A 51 -15.92 2.43 -1.17
C SER A 51 -15.34 3.80 -1.50
N ARG A 52 -16.19 4.83 -1.72
CA ARG A 52 -15.75 6.21 -1.98
C ARG A 52 -15.15 6.93 -0.77
N SER A 53 -15.35 6.39 0.44
CA SER A 53 -14.72 6.89 1.67
C SER A 53 -13.29 6.37 1.87
N LEU A 54 -12.87 5.39 1.07
CA LEU A 54 -11.56 4.78 1.17
C LEU A 54 -10.53 5.54 0.34
N THR A 55 -9.30 5.60 0.84
CA THR A 55 -8.13 5.95 0.03
C THR A 55 -7.76 4.80 -0.92
N THR A 56 -6.93 5.08 -1.93
CA THR A 56 -6.40 4.05 -2.83
C THR A 56 -5.61 2.99 -2.07
N THR A 57 -4.84 3.40 -1.05
CA THR A 57 -4.05 2.47 -0.21
C THR A 57 -4.95 1.62 0.69
N GLU A 58 -6.04 2.16 1.22
CA GLU A 58 -7.06 1.38 1.95
C GLU A 58 -7.75 0.36 1.03
N CYS A 59 -8.09 0.73 -0.21
CA CYS A 59 -8.64 -0.18 -1.22
C CYS A 59 -7.66 -1.32 -1.53
N LEU A 60 -6.39 -0.99 -1.80
CA LEU A 60 -5.34 -1.99 -2.05
C LEU A 60 -5.14 -2.91 -0.83
N ALA A 61 -5.18 -2.39 0.40
CA ALA A 61 -5.08 -3.20 1.62
C ALA A 61 -6.24 -4.22 1.75
N LEU A 62 -7.45 -3.85 1.32
CA LEU A 62 -8.60 -4.76 1.27
C LEU A 62 -8.43 -5.88 0.24
N LEU A 63 -7.89 -5.56 -0.94
CA LEU A 63 -7.60 -6.51 -2.02
C LEU A 63 -6.49 -7.48 -1.64
N LEU A 64 -5.38 -6.98 -1.09
CA LEU A 64 -4.24 -7.77 -0.61
C LEU A 64 -4.59 -8.67 0.59
N ARG A 65 -5.63 -8.30 1.36
CA ARG A 65 -6.20 -8.96 2.56
C ARG A 65 -5.28 -9.12 3.76
N THR A 66 -3.99 -9.32 3.56
CA THR A 66 -2.99 -9.58 4.60
C THR A 66 -1.69 -8.80 4.35
N GLY A 67 -1.02 -8.44 5.43
CA GLY A 67 0.30 -7.81 5.40
C GLY A 67 1.42 -8.81 5.12
N HIS A 68 2.62 -8.50 5.61
CA HIS A 68 3.78 -9.39 5.64
C HIS A 68 4.21 -9.64 7.09
N ARG A 69 5.37 -10.26 7.30
CA ARG A 69 5.87 -10.58 8.65
C ARG A 69 6.03 -9.34 9.53
N ASP A 70 6.44 -8.23 8.92
CA ASP A 70 6.97 -7.04 9.60
C ASP A 70 6.10 -5.80 9.34
N GLY A 71 4.87 -5.98 8.83
CA GLY A 71 3.99 -4.88 8.43
C GLY A 71 2.57 -5.32 8.08
N THR A 72 1.63 -4.38 8.18
CA THR A 72 0.19 -4.61 7.96
C THR A 72 -0.17 -4.70 6.47
N ALA A 73 -1.44 -5.04 6.18
CA ALA A 73 -1.94 -4.98 4.80
C ALA A 73 -1.89 -3.54 4.25
N LEU A 74 -2.04 -2.53 5.11
CA LEU A 74 -1.99 -1.13 4.71
C LEU A 74 -0.55 -0.63 4.48
N SER A 75 0.42 -0.99 5.34
CA SER A 75 1.82 -0.62 5.08
C SER A 75 2.34 -1.27 3.79
N LEU A 76 1.91 -2.51 3.49
CA LEU A 76 2.19 -3.17 2.21
C LEU A 76 1.55 -2.43 1.02
N ALA A 77 0.28 -2.02 1.16
CA ALA A 77 -0.43 -1.26 0.14
C ALA A 77 0.18 0.12 -0.12
N GLN A 78 0.59 0.84 0.94
CA GLN A 78 1.31 2.11 0.84
C GLN A 78 2.67 1.93 0.17
N GLY A 79 3.40 0.87 0.50
CA GLY A 79 4.68 0.52 -0.15
C GLY A 79 4.53 0.28 -1.65
N LEU A 80 3.53 -0.53 -2.05
CA LEU A 80 3.19 -0.75 -3.46
C LEU A 80 2.77 0.54 -4.16
N TRP A 81 1.87 1.32 -3.55
CA TRP A 81 1.37 2.57 -4.13
C TRP A 81 2.51 3.55 -4.45
N ARG A 82 3.42 3.75 -3.49
CA ARG A 82 4.61 4.61 -3.66
C ARG A 82 5.64 4.03 -4.63
N ALA A 83 5.84 2.71 -4.66
CA ALA A 83 6.73 2.06 -5.62
C ALA A 83 6.27 2.23 -7.08
N HIS A 84 4.97 2.40 -7.31
CA HIS A 84 4.36 2.70 -8.61
C HIS A 84 4.07 4.20 -8.82
N GLY A 85 4.75 5.08 -8.07
CA GLY A 85 4.68 6.53 -8.29
C GLY A 85 3.34 7.17 -7.90
N GLU A 86 2.55 6.51 -7.05
CA GLU A 86 1.21 6.95 -6.63
C GLU A 86 0.25 7.16 -7.82
N ASP A 87 0.42 6.36 -8.87
CA ASP A 87 -0.43 6.30 -10.05
C ASP A 87 -1.05 4.91 -10.26
N LEU A 88 -2.36 4.89 -10.50
CA LEU A 88 -3.13 3.66 -10.66
C LEU A 88 -2.87 2.99 -12.01
N GLN A 89 -2.60 3.76 -13.07
CA GLN A 89 -2.29 3.20 -14.39
C GLN A 89 -0.96 2.43 -14.33
N THR A 90 0.08 3.05 -13.77
CA THR A 90 1.41 2.46 -13.56
C THR A 90 1.38 1.21 -12.67
N LEU A 91 0.43 1.12 -11.72
CA LEU A 91 0.24 -0.06 -10.87
C LEU A 91 -0.51 -1.21 -11.58
N ILE A 92 -1.48 -0.89 -12.45
CA ILE A 92 -2.25 -1.88 -13.24
C ILE A 92 -1.45 -2.42 -14.43
N GLU A 93 -0.64 -1.59 -15.08
CA GLU A 93 0.22 -1.99 -16.21
C GLU A 93 1.45 -2.81 -15.76
N ALA A 94 1.77 -2.81 -14.46
CA ALA A 94 2.90 -3.57 -13.92
C ALA A 94 2.64 -5.08 -13.94
N SER A 95 3.60 -5.83 -14.49
CA SER A 95 3.50 -7.29 -14.55
C SER A 95 3.60 -7.94 -13.16
N PRO A 96 3.08 -9.17 -12.97
CA PRO A 96 3.15 -9.88 -11.68
C PRO A 96 4.59 -10.04 -11.15
N GLU A 97 5.59 -10.12 -12.03
CA GLU A 97 7.00 -10.16 -11.67
C GLU A 97 7.46 -8.86 -11.02
N VAL A 98 7.04 -7.70 -11.53
CA VAL A 98 7.32 -6.38 -10.93
C VAL A 98 6.64 -6.27 -9.57
N TRP A 99 5.40 -6.72 -9.44
CA TRP A 99 4.71 -6.79 -8.15
C TRP A 99 5.46 -7.66 -7.13
N MET A 100 5.97 -8.83 -7.54
CA MET A 100 6.74 -9.74 -6.68
C MET A 100 8.13 -9.23 -6.28
N HIS A 101 8.65 -8.17 -6.90
CA HIS A 101 9.84 -7.48 -6.38
C HIS A 101 9.56 -6.69 -5.07
N SER A 102 8.29 -6.41 -4.76
CA SER A 102 7.91 -5.75 -3.51
C SER A 102 7.91 -6.74 -2.34
N PHE A 103 8.64 -6.41 -1.26
CA PHE A 103 8.72 -7.27 -0.07
C PHE A 103 7.34 -7.55 0.53
N GLY A 104 6.98 -8.83 0.66
CA GLY A 104 5.67 -9.25 1.18
C GLY A 104 4.60 -9.50 0.11
N VAL A 105 4.93 -9.33 -1.17
CA VAL A 105 4.08 -9.68 -2.32
C VAL A 105 4.56 -11.01 -2.91
N GLY A 106 3.74 -12.06 -2.78
CA GLY A 106 3.96 -13.35 -3.44
C GLY A 106 2.98 -13.56 -4.60
N PRO A 107 3.06 -14.70 -5.32
CA PRO A 107 2.22 -14.98 -6.48
C PRO A 107 0.72 -14.80 -6.23
N ALA A 108 0.24 -15.18 -5.04
CA ALA A 108 -1.17 -15.05 -4.65
C ALA A 108 -1.64 -13.59 -4.46
N LYS A 109 -0.72 -12.64 -4.23
CA LYS A 109 -1.04 -11.20 -4.12
C LYS A 109 -0.76 -10.45 -5.43
N ALA A 110 0.17 -10.94 -6.25
CA ALA A 110 0.46 -10.40 -7.58
C ALA A 110 -0.57 -10.81 -8.66
N ALA A 111 -1.55 -11.65 -8.30
CA ALA A 111 -2.63 -12.11 -9.16
C ALA A 111 -4.03 -11.81 -8.56
N ALA A 112 -4.11 -10.83 -7.66
CA ALA A 112 -5.32 -10.44 -6.93
C ALA A 112 -6.09 -9.31 -7.62
#